data_AF-A0A540VY10-F1
#
_entry.id   AF-A0A540VY10-F1
#
_cell.length_a   1.000
_cell.length_b   1.000
_cell.length_c   1.000
_cell.angle_alpha   90.00
_cell.angle_beta   90.00
_cell.angle_gamma   90.00
#
_symmetry.space_group_name_H-M   'P 1'
#
loop_
_entity.id
_entity.type
_entity.pdbx_description
1 polymer ?
#
loop_
_entity_poly.entity_id
_entity_poly.type
_entity_poly.pdbx_seq_one_letter_code
_entity_poly.pdbx_strand_id
1 'polypeptide(L)'
;MGGVAVGDPRHAAQITGVPRPPGGVEDALAMVSRLLEAHETILAEARDAATRTTQLGDGGTHDLLSQLIRTGEDQVRFLAEQLVVTLRTGA
;
A
#
# COMPACT_ATOMS: atom_id res chain seq x y z
N MET A 1 -10.01 -21.13 6.76
CA MET A 1 -10.48 -19.75 6.48
C MET A 1 -11.83 -19.83 5.76
N GLY A 2 -12.94 -19.56 6.44
CA GLY A 2 -14.31 -19.60 5.89
C GLY A 2 -14.91 -18.22 5.63
N GLY A 3 -14.06 -17.22 5.36
CA GLY A 3 -14.47 -15.83 5.15
C GLY A 3 -15.01 -15.57 3.74
N VAL A 4 -15.69 -14.43 3.57
CA VAL A 4 -16.24 -13.97 2.28
C VAL A 4 -15.41 -12.77 1.80
N ALA A 5 -14.84 -12.86 0.61
CA ALA A 5 -14.05 -11.78 0.01
C ALA A 5 -14.95 -10.58 -0.37
N VAL A 6 -14.43 -9.37 -0.19
CA VAL A 6 -15.10 -8.15 -0.62
C VAL A 6 -14.87 -7.94 -2.11
N GLY A 7 -15.93 -8.06 -2.91
CA GLY A 7 -15.90 -7.83 -4.36
C GLY A 7 -16.62 -6.56 -4.83
N ASP A 8 -17.42 -5.92 -3.97
CA ASP A 8 -18.09 -4.64 -4.31
C ASP A 8 -17.11 -3.47 -4.08
N PRO A 9 -16.76 -2.68 -5.12
CA PRO A 9 -15.89 -1.50 -4.99
C PRO A 9 -16.39 -0.48 -3.97
N ARG A 10 -17.71 -0.34 -3.78
CA ARG A 10 -18.30 0.57 -2.79
C ARG A 10 -17.98 0.12 -1.37
N HIS A 11 -18.04 -1.19 -1.12
CA HIS A 11 -17.66 -1.75 0.17
C HIS A 11 -16.15 -1.62 0.37
N ALA A 12 -15.33 -1.92 -0.64
CA ALA A 12 -13.88 -1.71 -0.58
C ALA A 12 -13.51 -0.25 -0.22
N ALA A 13 -14.19 0.73 -0.82
CA ALA A 13 -13.98 2.14 -0.53
C ALA A 13 -14.38 2.58 0.89
N GLN A 14 -15.20 1.80 1.60
CA GLN A 14 -15.61 2.09 2.98
C GLN A 14 -14.64 1.50 4.01
N ILE A 15 -13.96 0.41 3.68
CA ILE A 15 -13.12 -0.35 4.62
C ILE A 15 -11.62 -0.13 4.41
N THR A 16 -11.23 0.45 3.28
CA THR A 16 -9.83 0.73 2.99
C THR A 16 -9.25 1.77 3.95
N GLY A 17 -8.02 1.54 4.43
CA GLY A 17 -7.23 2.54 5.14
C GLY A 17 -6.58 3.58 4.21
N VAL A 18 -6.58 3.35 2.89
CA VAL A 18 -6.00 4.28 1.91
C VAL A 18 -6.90 5.51 1.73
N PRO A 19 -6.41 6.74 1.97
CA PRO A 19 -7.20 7.94 1.82
C PRO A 19 -7.67 8.16 0.39
N ARG A 20 -8.89 8.69 0.25
CA ARG A 20 -9.42 9.06 -1.07
C ARG A 20 -8.59 10.20 -1.66
N PRO A 21 -8.19 10.13 -2.95
CA PRO A 21 -7.56 11.27 -3.61
C PRO A 21 -8.49 12.49 -3.62
N PRO A 22 -7.95 13.71 -3.66
CA PRO A 22 -8.75 14.91 -3.89
C PRO A 22 -9.43 14.83 -5.26
N GLY A 23 -10.54 15.56 -5.39
CA GLY A 23 -11.19 15.72 -6.70
C GLY A 23 -10.44 16.71 -7.58
N GLY A 24 -10.43 16.46 -8.89
CA GLY A 24 -9.80 17.35 -9.88
C GLY A 24 -8.38 16.94 -10.27
N VAL A 25 -7.61 17.89 -10.78
CA VAL A 25 -6.22 17.67 -11.22
C VAL A 25 -5.28 17.98 -10.06
N GLU A 26 -4.44 17.02 -9.70
CA GLU A 26 -3.34 17.19 -8.76
C GLU A 26 -2.04 17.49 -9.51
N ASP A 27 -1.13 18.23 -8.86
CA ASP A 27 0.25 18.35 -9.33
C ASP A 27 0.95 16.97 -9.33
N ALA A 28 1.85 16.74 -10.30
CA ALA A 28 2.51 15.45 -10.45
C ALA A 28 3.29 15.04 -9.19
N LEU A 29 3.93 15.99 -8.49
CA LEU A 29 4.64 15.71 -7.24
C LEU A 29 3.66 15.31 -6.13
N ALA A 30 2.54 16.02 -6.01
CA ALA A 30 1.50 15.71 -5.03
C ALA A 30 0.91 14.30 -5.26
N MET A 31 0.67 13.93 -6.52
CA MET A 31 0.20 12.58 -6.88
C MET A 31 1.18 11.49 -6.46
N VAL A 32 2.47 11.67 -6.75
CA VAL A 32 3.51 10.68 -6.42
C VAL A 32 3.72 10.61 -4.90
N SER A 33 3.72 11.74 -4.19
CA SER A 33 3.81 11.77 -2.72
C SER A 33 2.65 11.02 -2.08
N ARG A 34 1.41 11.27 -2.51
CA ARG A 34 0.23 10.55 -2.01
C ARG A 34 0.28 9.06 -2.32
N LEU A 35 0.80 8.69 -3.50
CA LEU A 35 0.97 7.28 -3.87
C LEU A 35 2.01 6.59 -2.99
N LEU A 36 3.10 7.26 -2.64
CA LEU A 36 4.11 6.78 -1.71
C LEU A 36 3.50 6.53 -0.32
N GLU A 37 2.79 7.51 0.23
CA GLU A 37 2.11 7.39 1.54
C GLU A 37 1.11 6.22 1.56
N ALA A 38 0.39 5.99 0.47
CA ALA A 38 -0.52 4.85 0.35
C ALA A 38 0.23 3.50 0.40
N HIS A 39 1.39 3.37 -0.26
CA HIS A 39 2.20 2.15 -0.20
C HIS A 39 2.81 1.93 1.19
N GLU A 40 3.24 3.00 1.86
CA GLU A 40 3.74 2.92 3.24
C GLU A 40 2.65 2.45 4.21
N THR A 41 1.42 2.94 4.05
CA THR A 41 0.25 2.49 4.82
C THR A 41 -0.02 1.00 4.62
N ILE A 42 -0.03 0.53 3.36
CA ILE A 42 -0.22 -0.89 3.03
C ILE A 42 0.89 -1.76 3.64
N LEU A 43 2.15 -1.31 3.58
CA LEU A 43 3.28 -2.06 4.15
C LEU A 43 3.21 -2.16 5.68
N ALA A 44 2.79 -1.09 6.36
CA ALA A 44 2.59 -1.11 7.80
C ALA A 44 1.53 -2.16 8.20
N GLU A 45 0.36 -2.10 7.56
CA GLU A 45 -0.73 -3.04 7.81
C GLU A 45 -0.35 -4.50 7.48
N ALA A 46 0.39 -4.70 6.39
CA ALA A 46 0.85 -6.03 5.98
C ALA A 46 1.86 -6.64 6.96
N ARG A 47 2.79 -5.85 7.49
CA ARG A 47 3.77 -6.31 8.50
C ARG A 47 3.08 -6.67 9.82
N ASP A 48 2.11 -5.86 10.22
CA ASP A 48 1.30 -6.15 11.41
C ASP A 48 0.47 -7.44 11.21
N ALA A 49 -0.14 -7.60 10.04
CA ALA A 49 -0.88 -8.80 9.69
C ALA A 49 0.02 -10.05 9.65
N ALA A 50 1.21 -9.95 9.05
CA ALA A 50 2.16 -11.05 8.96
C ALA A 50 2.63 -11.51 10.36
N THR A 51 2.81 -10.56 11.28
CA THR A 51 3.13 -10.86 12.69
C THR A 51 2.00 -11.63 13.36
N ARG A 52 0.74 -11.18 13.16
CA ARG A 52 -0.43 -11.87 13.73
C ARG A 52 -0.62 -13.27 13.15
N THR A 53 -0.43 -13.47 11.84
CA THR A 53 -0.60 -14.80 11.22
C THR A 53 0.44 -15.78 11.73
N THR A 54 1.68 -15.35 11.98
CA THR A 54 2.70 -16.17 12.67
C THR A 54 2.24 -16.59 14.06
N GLN A 55 1.72 -15.67 14.87
CA GLN A 55 1.24 -15.95 16.22
C GLN A 55 0.06 -16.96 16.24
N LEU A 56 -0.76 -16.94 15.19
CA LEU A 56 -1.89 -17.85 15.03
C LEU A 56 -1.52 -19.19 14.35
N GLY A 57 -0.25 -19.39 13.99
CA GLY A 57 0.21 -20.59 13.28
C GLY A 57 -0.29 -20.70 11.84
N ASP A 58 -0.75 -19.59 11.24
CA ASP A 58 -1.21 -19.54 9.85
C ASP A 58 -0.05 -19.21 8.90
N GLY A 59 0.77 -20.22 8.63
CA GLY A 59 1.94 -20.10 7.75
C GLY A 59 1.58 -19.74 6.30
N GLY A 60 0.45 -20.25 5.79
CA GLY A 60 0.03 -19.99 4.41
C GLY A 60 -0.29 -18.51 4.17
N THR A 61 -1.04 -17.88 5.08
CA THR A 61 -1.31 -16.43 4.98
C THR A 61 -0.04 -15.61 5.22
N HIS A 62 0.83 -16.04 6.14
CA HIS A 62 2.12 -15.38 6.38
C HIS A 62 3.00 -15.34 5.12
N ASP A 63 3.08 -16.44 4.38
CA ASP A 63 3.88 -16.52 3.15
C ASP A 63 3.36 -15.57 2.06
N LEU A 64 2.04 -15.46 1.92
CA LEU A 64 1.42 -14.52 0.98
C LEU A 64 1.69 -13.06 1.38
N LEU A 65 1.56 -12.73 2.66
CA LEU A 65 1.85 -11.39 3.17
C LEU A 65 3.33 -11.03 3.02
N SER A 66 4.24 -11.99 3.21
CA SER A 66 5.68 -11.79 3.02
C SER A 66 6.04 -11.45 1.56
N GLN A 67 5.36 -12.06 0.59
CA GLN A 67 5.52 -11.70 -0.83
C GLN A 67 5.03 -10.28 -1.11
N LEU A 68 3.85 -9.91 -0.59
CA LEU A 68 3.31 -8.56 -0.70
C LEU A 68 4.27 -7.53 -0.11
N ILE A 69 4.82 -7.78 1.08
CA ILE A 69 5.76 -6.87 1.74
C ILE A 69 6.99 -6.62 0.87
N ARG A 70 7.62 -7.69 0.36
CA ARG A 70 8.80 -7.57 -0.52
C ARG A 70 8.49 -6.75 -1.78
N THR A 71 7.36 -7.01 -2.44
CA THR A 71 6.95 -6.23 -3.61
C THR A 71 6.67 -4.78 -3.26
N GLY A 72 6.00 -4.52 -2.14
CA GLY A 72 5.69 -3.16 -1.69
C GLY A 72 6.95 -2.37 -1.33
N GLU A 73 7.97 -3.00 -0.75
CA GLU A 73 9.26 -2.36 -0.45
C GLU A 73 9.98 -1.88 -1.72
N ASP A 74 9.94 -2.68 -2.80
CA ASP A 74 10.50 -2.28 -4.09
C ASP A 74 9.72 -1.11 -4.71
N GLN A 75 8.39 -1.12 -4.59
CA GLN A 75 7.52 -0.03 -5.07
C GLN A 75 7.76 1.28 -4.31
N VAL A 76 7.86 1.22 -2.97
CA VAL A 76 8.19 2.38 -2.13
C VAL A 76 9.53 2.96 -2.53
N ARG A 77 10.55 2.12 -2.72
CA ARG A 77 11.89 2.55 -3.15
C ARG A 77 11.82 3.27 -4.50
N PHE A 78 11.13 2.66 -5.48
CA PHE A 78 10.96 3.25 -6.80
C PHE A 78 10.29 4.64 -6.73
N LEU A 79 9.19 4.77 -5.98
CA LEU A 79 8.46 6.04 -5.84
C LEU A 79 9.29 7.10 -5.12
N ALA A 80 10.01 6.73 -4.06
CA ALA A 80 10.90 7.64 -3.34
C ALA A 80 12.04 8.15 -4.24
N GLU A 81 12.62 7.28 -5.08
CA GLU A 81 13.61 7.66 -6.08
C GLU A 81 13.03 8.64 -7.12
N GLN A 82 11.80 8.40 -7.60
CA GLN A 82 11.14 9.32 -8.53
C GLN A 82 10.91 10.70 -7.89
N LEU A 83 10.49 10.78 -6.63
CA LEU A 83 10.34 12.07 -5.93
C LEU A 83 11.66 12.86 -5.89
N VAL A 84 12.77 12.20 -5.58
CA VAL A 84 14.10 12.84 -5.58
C VAL A 84 14.47 13.34 -6.98
N VAL A 85 14.20 12.55 -8.03
CA VAL A 85 14.48 12.93 -9.42
C VAL A 85 13.62 14.11 -9.87
N THR A 86 12.31 14.07 -9.60
CA THR A 86 11.38 15.14 -10.00
C THR A 86 11.73 16.46 -9.31
N LEU A 87 12.00 16.42 -8.00
CA LEU A 87 12.45 17.60 -7.24
C LEU A 87 13.75 18.23 -7.80
N ARG A 88 14.66 17.41 -8.32
CA ARG A 88 15.94 17.87 -8.91
C ARG A 88 15.79 18.42 -10.32
N THR A 89 14.77 17.99 -11.05
CA THR A 89 14.62 18.32 -12.48
C THR A 89 13.71 19.54 -12.71
N GLY A 90 13.00 20.00 -11.67
CA GLY A 90 12.22 21.25 -11.72
C GLY A 90 11.05 21.22 -12.72
N ALA A 91 10.52 20.03 -12.98
CA ALA A 91 9.29 19.84 -13.75
C ALA A 91 8.06 20.22 -12.91
#